data_AF-A0A6B2TL24-F1
#
_entry.id   AF-A0A6B2TL24-F1
#
_cell.length_a   1.000
_cell.length_b   1.000
_cell.length_c   1.000
_cell.angle_alpha   90.00
_cell.angle_beta   90.00
_cell.angle_gamma   90.00
#
_symmetry.space_group_name_H-M   'P 1'
#
loop_
_entity.id
_entity.type
_entity.pdbx_description
1 polymer ?
#
loop_
_entity_poly.entity_id
_entity_poly.type
_entity_poly.pdbx_seq_one_letter_code
_entity_poly.pdbx_strand_id
1 'polypeptide(L)'
;RRYLSDGDWPSASVRLRVTAPLAWIAPNRLTPDDPTGAFTLRTTEFVARPTLVITQDGRILHRTRPRSPAVPNRPFRVAGEWTGRVDTEGGAVRIALG
;
A
#
# COMPACT_ATOMS: atom_id res chain seq x y z
N ARG A 1 0.30 17.58 -21.12
CA ARG A 1 -0.31 16.42 -20.44
C ARG A 1 -0.26 15.25 -21.43
N ARG A 2 0.72 14.34 -21.29
CA ARG A 2 0.85 13.15 -22.14
C ARG A 2 0.32 11.97 -21.33
N TYR A 3 -0.90 11.56 -21.61
CA TYR A 3 -1.51 10.38 -20.98
C TYR A 3 -1.51 9.28 -22.03
N LEU A 4 -0.88 8.15 -21.69
CA LEU A 4 -0.59 7.00 -22.55
C LEU A 4 0.48 7.30 -23.61
N SER A 5 1.73 7.19 -23.17
CA SER A 5 2.81 6.85 -24.11
C SER A 5 2.81 5.33 -24.18
N ASP A 6 2.84 4.74 -25.38
CA ASP A 6 3.20 3.33 -25.54
C ASP A 6 4.58 3.13 -24.90
N GLY A 7 4.58 2.66 -23.67
CA GLY A 7 5.76 2.35 -22.89
C GLY A 7 5.56 0.94 -22.38
N ASP A 8 6.59 0.11 -22.55
CA ASP A 8 6.61 -1.23 -21.98
C ASP A 8 6.19 -1.16 -20.51
N TRP A 9 5.25 -2.03 -20.13
CA TRP A 9 4.89 -2.19 -18.73
C TRP A 9 6.16 -2.53 -17.96
N PRO A 10 6.44 -1.86 -16.83
CA PRO A 10 7.64 -2.16 -16.06
C PRO A 10 7.65 -3.64 -15.70
N SER A 11 8.73 -4.32 -16.10
CA SER A 11 8.92 -5.76 -15.97
C SER A 11 8.85 -6.22 -14.51
N ALA A 12 9.31 -5.39 -13.59
CA ALA A 12 9.22 -5.59 -12.15
C ALA A 12 8.18 -4.66 -11.52
N SER A 13 6.98 -5.18 -11.23
CA SER A 13 6.01 -4.49 -10.38
C SER A 13 5.52 -5.39 -9.25
N VAL A 14 5.76 -4.95 -8.02
CA VAL A 14 5.36 -5.69 -6.81
C VAL A 14 3.90 -5.40 -6.53
N ARG A 15 3.09 -6.45 -6.39
CA ARG A 15 1.65 -6.31 -6.08
C ARG A 15 1.46 -5.90 -4.61
N LEU A 16 0.59 -4.93 -4.40
CA LEU A 16 0.11 -4.52 -3.08
C LEU A 16 -1.26 -5.13 -2.83
N ARG A 17 -1.42 -5.76 -1.68
CA ARG A 17 -2.67 -6.39 -1.23
C ARG A 17 -3.05 -5.86 0.14
N VAL A 18 -4.34 -5.82 0.40
CA VAL A 18 -4.89 -5.49 1.71
C VAL A 18 -5.59 -6.70 2.29
N THR A 19 -5.64 -6.78 3.62
CA THR A 19 -6.42 -7.79 4.34
C THR A 19 -7.64 -7.13 4.96
N ALA A 20 -8.79 -7.81 4.92
CA ALA A 20 -10.01 -7.32 5.56
C ALA A 20 -9.74 -6.93 7.03
N PRO A 21 -10.35 -5.83 7.52
CA PRO A 21 -11.40 -5.03 6.89
C PRO A 21 -10.89 -3.95 5.92
N LEU A 22 -9.58 -3.87 5.65
CA LEU A 22 -9.09 -3.03 4.56
C LEU A 22 -9.59 -3.60 3.23
N ALA A 23 -10.22 -2.75 2.42
CA ALA A 23 -10.93 -3.16 1.21
C ALA A 23 -10.13 -2.89 -0.07
N TRP A 24 -9.30 -1.84 -0.04
CA TRP A 24 -8.59 -1.37 -1.22
C TRP A 24 -7.36 -0.55 -0.87
N ILE A 25 -6.38 -0.56 -1.79
CA ILE A 25 -5.18 0.29 -1.79
C ILE A 25 -4.92 0.84 -3.21
N ALA A 26 -4.50 2.10 -3.29
CA ALA A 26 -4.08 2.76 -4.53
C ALA A 26 -2.82 3.61 -4.32
N PRO A 27 -1.81 3.52 -5.21
CA PRO A 27 -1.63 2.49 -6.23
C PRO A 27 -1.64 1.07 -5.65
N ASN A 28 -2.01 0.06 -6.46
CA ASN A 28 -2.03 -1.35 -6.06
C ASN A 28 -0.82 -2.14 -6.57
N ARG A 29 0.13 -1.44 -7.20
CA ARG A 29 1.41 -1.93 -7.66
C ARG A 29 2.47 -0.92 -7.28
N LEU A 30 3.64 -1.43 -6.91
CA LEU A 30 4.84 -0.64 -6.70
C LEU A 30 5.81 -0.96 -7.83
N THR A 31 6.22 0.06 -8.57
CA THR A 31 7.31 -0.03 -9.54
C THR A 31 8.53 0.63 -8.89
N PRO A 32 9.69 -0.07 -8.81
CA PRO A 32 10.88 0.48 -8.15
C PRO A 32 11.34 1.83 -8.72
N ASP A 33 11.19 2.02 -10.03
CA ASP A 33 11.61 3.23 -10.74
C ASP A 33 10.58 4.38 -10.67
N ASP A 34 9.41 4.16 -10.07
CA ASP A 34 8.36 5.17 -9.90
C ASP A 34 8.11 5.45 -8.41
N PRO A 35 8.75 6.50 -7.84
CA PRO A 35 8.66 6.78 -6.42
C PRO A 35 7.25 7.24 -6.04
N THR A 36 6.45 6.30 -5.51
CA THR A 36 5.14 6.60 -4.94
C THR A 36 5.30 7.13 -3.50
N GLY A 37 5.10 8.44 -3.32
CA GLY A 37 5.25 9.09 -2.00
C GLY A 37 4.20 8.71 -0.95
N ALA A 38 3.00 8.29 -1.37
CA ALA A 38 1.93 7.89 -0.47
C ALA A 38 0.91 6.95 -1.15
N PHE A 39 0.25 6.14 -0.34
CA PHE A 39 -0.81 5.24 -0.77
C PHE A 39 -2.13 5.62 -0.11
N THR A 40 -3.22 5.48 -0.85
CA THR A 40 -4.60 5.67 -0.38
C THR A 40 -5.22 4.32 -0.04
N LEU A 41 -5.82 4.20 1.13
CA LEU A 41 -6.56 3.02 1.56
C LEU A 41 -8.03 3.33 1.80
N ARG A 42 -8.87 2.31 1.66
CA ARG A 42 -10.26 2.29 2.16
C ARG A 42 -10.48 1.07 3.04
N THR A 43 -11.39 1.22 3.99
CA THR A 43 -11.85 0.16 4.90
C THR A 43 -13.35 -0.05 4.71
N THR A 44 -13.84 -1.26 5.02
CA THR A 44 -15.27 -1.56 5.14
C THR A 44 -15.81 -1.27 6.54
N GLU A 45 -14.94 -1.16 7.55
CA GLU A 45 -15.31 -1.00 8.96
C GLU A 45 -14.67 0.25 9.59
N PHE A 46 -15.35 0.81 10.60
CA PHE A 46 -14.82 1.92 11.38
C PHE A 46 -13.73 1.44 12.34
N VAL A 47 -12.56 2.08 12.28
CA VAL A 47 -11.42 1.78 13.15
C VAL A 47 -10.96 3.09 13.80
N ALA A 48 -11.23 3.25 15.09
CA ALA A 48 -10.95 4.49 15.82
C ALA A 48 -9.45 4.84 15.86
N ARG A 49 -8.58 3.83 16.00
CA ARG A 49 -7.13 3.99 16.16
C ARG A 49 -6.39 2.96 15.31
N PRO A 50 -6.39 3.12 13.97
CA PRO A 50 -5.82 2.12 13.08
C PRO A 50 -4.31 2.00 13.31
N THR A 51 -3.84 0.77 13.47
CA THR A 51 -2.42 0.45 13.37
C THR A 51 -2.25 -0.42 12.14
N LEU A 52 -1.47 0.06 11.18
CA LEU A 52 -1.17 -0.67 9.96
C LEU A 52 0.13 -1.43 10.14
N VAL A 53 0.12 -2.70 9.74
CA VAL A 53 1.29 -3.54 9.62
C VAL A 53 1.48 -3.88 8.15
N ILE A 54 2.68 -3.63 7.64
CA ILE A 54 3.05 -3.88 6.24
C ILE A 54 4.06 -5.02 6.24
N THR A 55 3.74 -6.09 5.53
CA THR A 55 4.54 -7.32 5.49
C THR A 55 4.81 -7.78 4.06
N GLN A 56 5.90 -8.50 3.86
CA GLN A 56 6.20 -9.23 2.64
C GLN A 56 6.86 -10.55 3.03
N ASP A 57 6.33 -11.67 2.55
CA ASP A 57 6.86 -13.02 2.79
C ASP A 57 7.19 -13.31 4.27
N GLY A 58 6.28 -12.88 5.16
CA GLY A 58 6.39 -13.07 6.60
C GLY A 58 7.28 -12.05 7.32
N ARG A 59 8.01 -11.19 6.60
CA ARG A 59 8.83 -10.12 7.19
C ARG A 59 8.01 -8.83 7.34
N ILE A 60 8.11 -8.20 8.50
CA ILE A 60 7.57 -6.84 8.72
C ILE A 60 8.47 -5.83 8.02
N LEU A 61 7.90 -5.07 7.09
CA LEU A 61 8.58 -3.96 6.41
C LEU A 61 8.41 -2.66 7.19
N HIS A 62 7.22 -2.44 7.76
CA HIS A 62 6.89 -1.21 8.45
C HIS A 62 5.64 -1.35 9.33
N ARG A 63 5.54 -0.51 10.36
CA ARG A 63 4.36 -0.35 11.20
C ARG A 63 4.09 1.13 11.39
N THR A 64 2.83 1.54 11.23
CA THR A 64 2.46 2.96 11.33
C THR A 64 1.04 3.14 11.84
N ARG A 65 0.77 4.31 12.39
CA ARG A 65 -0.55 4.70 12.93
C ARG A 65 -1.00 6.00 12.25
N PRO A 66 -1.98 5.93 11.34
CA PRO A 66 -2.64 7.13 10.85
C PRO A 66 -3.18 7.98 12.00
N ARG A 67 -3.08 9.31 11.87
CA ARG A 67 -3.55 10.26 12.91
C ARG A 67 -5.07 10.34 13.03
N SER A 68 -5.79 9.91 11.99
CA SER A 68 -7.26 9.93 11.96
C SER A 68 -7.81 8.50 12.00
N PRO A 69 -9.04 8.33 12.51
CA PRO A 69 -9.78 7.08 12.35
C PRO A 69 -9.89 6.65 10.88
N ALA A 70 -9.91 5.34 10.64
CA ALA A 70 -10.31 4.81 9.35
C ALA A 70 -11.84 4.68 9.35
N VAL A 71 -12.52 5.39 8.45
CA VAL A 71 -13.99 5.43 8.38
C VAL A 71 -14.42 4.74 7.09
N PRO A 72 -15.47 3.90 7.10
CA PRO A 72 -16.00 3.30 5.88
C PRO A 72 -16.29 4.36 4.82
N ASN A 73 -16.02 4.04 3.57
CA ASN A 73 -16.18 4.93 2.43
C ASN A 73 -15.35 6.23 2.43
N ARG A 74 -14.48 6.45 3.42
CA ARG A 74 -13.54 7.58 3.45
C ARG A 74 -12.11 7.10 3.20
N PRO A 75 -11.41 7.66 2.20
CA PRO A 75 -10.00 7.35 2.00
C PRO A 75 -9.14 7.87 3.15
N PHE A 76 -8.09 7.13 3.48
CA PHE A 76 -7.02 7.59 4.36
C PHE A 76 -5.65 7.22 3.76
N ARG A 77 -4.58 7.92 4.18
CA ARG A 77 -3.27 7.79 3.55
C ARG A 77 -2.25 7.11 4.46
N VAL A 78 -1.34 6.37 3.83
CA VAL A 78 -0.11 5.87 4.44
C VAL A 78 1.08 6.35 3.60
N ALA A 79 2.16 6.77 4.27
CA ALA A 79 3.37 7.23 3.59
C ALA A 79 4.12 6.06 2.92
N GLY A 80 4.89 6.38 1.89
CA GLY A 80 5.70 5.41 1.13
C GLY A 80 7.06 5.07 1.74
N GLU A 81 7.38 5.46 2.97
CA GLU A 81 8.71 5.28 3.60
C GLU A 81 9.19 3.81 3.68
N TRP A 82 8.29 2.86 3.48
CA TRP A 82 8.56 1.42 3.53
C TRP A 82 8.94 0.83 2.17
N THR A 83 8.70 1.54 1.06
CA THR A 83 8.89 1.00 -0.30
C THR A 83 10.34 0.61 -0.59
N GLY A 84 11.31 1.36 -0.07
CA GLY A 84 12.74 1.03 -0.18
C GLY A 84 13.18 -0.23 0.57
N ARG A 85 12.28 -0.87 1.33
CA ARG A 85 12.52 -2.17 2.00
C ARG A 85 11.88 -3.33 1.27
N VAL A 86 11.16 -3.10 0.17
CA VAL A 86 10.47 -4.14 -0.59
C VAL A 86 11.49 -4.95 -1.37
N ASP A 87 11.34 -6.27 -1.34
CA ASP A 87 12.03 -7.18 -2.25
C ASP A 87 11.28 -7.22 -3.59
N THR A 88 11.94 -6.85 -4.69
CA THR A 88 11.32 -6.78 -6.02
C THR A 88 11.08 -8.15 -6.62
N GLU A 89 11.86 -9.15 -6.21
CA GLU A 89 11.73 -10.55 -6.63
C GLU A 89 10.82 -11.34 -5.69
N GLY A 90 10.44 -10.74 -4.56
CA GLY A 90 9.59 -11.33 -3.55
C GLY A 90 8.10 -11.40 -3.93
N GLY A 91 7.31 -11.94 -3.00
CA GLY A 91 5.87 -12.03 -3.11
C GLY A 91 5.17 -10.68 -2.97
N ALA A 92 3.83 -10.72 -2.94
CA ALA A 92 3.02 -9.52 -2.76
C ALA A 92 3.22 -8.92 -1.36
N VAL A 93 3.33 -7.59 -1.30
CA VAL A 93 3.29 -6.84 -0.05
C VAL A 93 1.84 -6.81 0.46
N ARG A 94 1.65 -7.14 1.73
CA ARG A 94 0.35 -7.14 2.41
C ARG A 94 0.28 -6.04 3.46
N ILE A 95 -0.79 -5.26 3.40
CA ILE A 95 -1.15 -4.26 4.42
C ILE A 95 -2.35 -4.81 5.21
N ALA A 96 -2.23 -4.84 6.52
CA ALA A 96 -3.28 -5.29 7.43
C ALA A 96 -3.40 -4.35 8.64
N LEU A 97 -4.51 -4.47 9.36
CA LEU A 97 -4.61 -3.94 10.72
C LEU A 97 -3.88 -4.87 11.70
N GLY A 98 -3.27 -4.32 12.75
CA GLY A 98 -2.61 -5.07 13.84
C GLY A 98 -2.32 -4.21 15.06
#